data_AF-A0A7S3F5V0-F1
#
_entry.id   AF-A0A7S3F5V0-F1
#
_cell.length_a   1.000
_cell.length_b   1.000
_cell.length_c   1.000
_cell.angle_alpha   90.00
_cell.angle_beta   90.00
_cell.angle_gamma   90.00
#
_symmetry.space_group_name_H-M   'P 1'
#
loop_
_entity.id
_entity.type
_entity.pdbx_description
1 polymer ?
#
loop_
_entity_poly.entity_id
_entity_poly.type
_entity_poly.pdbx_seq_one_letter_code
_entity_poly.pdbx_strand_id
1 'polypeptide(L)'
;NNSSRFGKFIEIQFNAMYKMSGARIHIYLLEKSRVVQQSESERNYHVFYQLLAGLSSDERTQVSLDAPIEQFTLLNQSGCVAIDGLDDAAEFRRTKEAMVAIGMDSQEQDAVVRTLAAVLLLAQLEFEADGDDHAHVAASSRALLQEVSGLLGPEQADDLSNALCTRQLVTRDDEITVPLNLEQATDSREALTKSIYGKLFSWLVVRCNAKLVDDSVAAAFIGILDIFGFEQFKVNSRHIW
;
A
#
# COMPACT_ATOMS: atom_id res chain seq x y z
N ASN A 1 3.60 14.70 -12.07
CA ASN A 1 2.65 13.78 -12.73
C ASN A 1 3.09 12.32 -12.73
N ASN A 2 4.39 11.97 -12.78
CA ASN A 2 4.85 10.57 -12.63
C ASN A 2 6.23 10.49 -11.94
N SER A 3 6.34 11.01 -10.71
CA SER A 3 7.61 10.93 -9.93
C SER A 3 7.78 9.53 -9.35
N SER A 4 8.97 8.94 -9.52
CA SER A 4 9.35 7.67 -8.90
C SER A 4 9.52 7.87 -7.39
N ARG A 5 8.69 7.20 -6.58
CA ARG A 5 8.71 7.30 -5.11
C ARG A 5 9.42 6.13 -4.43
N PHE A 6 10.27 5.44 -5.20
CA PHE A 6 11.16 4.38 -4.75
C PHE A 6 12.37 4.37 -5.69
N GLY A 7 13.53 4.01 -5.14
CA GLY A 7 14.73 3.73 -5.93
C GLY A 7 14.66 2.32 -6.50
N LYS A 8 15.17 2.15 -7.70
CA LYS A 8 15.09 0.90 -8.44
C LYS A 8 16.45 0.62 -9.08
N PHE A 9 16.96 -0.58 -8.84
CA PHE A 9 18.11 -1.11 -9.56
C PHE A 9 17.68 -2.37 -10.29
N ILE A 10 17.83 -2.38 -11.61
CA ILE A 10 17.48 -3.52 -12.45
C ILE A 10 18.77 -4.14 -12.97
N GLU A 11 19.02 -5.39 -12.64
CA GLU A 11 20.07 -6.20 -13.23
C GLU A 11 19.50 -6.90 -14.47
N ILE A 12 20.00 -6.59 -15.66
CA ILE A 12 19.72 -7.36 -16.87
C ILE A 12 20.80 -8.44 -16.98
N GLN A 13 20.40 -9.70 -16.90
CA GLN A 13 21.31 -10.85 -16.83
C GLN A 13 21.61 -11.40 -18.23
N PHE A 14 22.86 -11.78 -18.45
CA PHE A 14 23.36 -12.37 -19.69
C PHE A 14 24.08 -13.69 -19.42
N ASN A 15 23.89 -14.67 -20.30
CA ASN A 15 24.63 -15.92 -20.25
C ASN A 15 26.03 -15.80 -20.84
N ALA A 16 26.81 -16.89 -20.81
CA ALA A 16 28.19 -16.93 -21.33
C ALA A 16 28.32 -16.62 -22.84
N MET A 17 27.21 -16.64 -23.59
CA MET A 17 27.15 -16.25 -25.00
C MET A 17 26.64 -14.80 -25.20
N TYR A 18 26.56 -14.00 -24.13
CA TYR A 18 26.03 -12.64 -24.13
C TYR A 18 24.57 -12.52 -24.63
N LYS A 19 23.77 -13.57 -24.48
CA LYS A 19 22.33 -13.51 -24.70
C LYS A 19 21.62 -13.21 -23.40
N MET A 20 20.58 -12.37 -23.46
CA MET A 20 19.74 -12.05 -22.30
C MET A 20 19.12 -13.35 -21.76
N SER A 21 19.35 -13.61 -20.47
CA SER A 21 18.88 -14.81 -19.79
C SER A 21 17.79 -14.52 -18.76
N GLY A 22 17.78 -13.30 -18.21
CA GLY A 22 16.81 -12.92 -17.18
C GLY A 22 16.99 -11.48 -16.73
N ALA A 23 16.24 -11.10 -15.70
CA ALA A 23 16.42 -9.84 -15.01
C ALA A 23 16.08 -9.95 -13.52
N ARG A 24 16.69 -9.09 -12.70
CA ARG A 24 16.40 -8.97 -11.27
C ARG A 24 16.14 -7.52 -10.92
N ILE A 25 15.09 -7.28 -10.14
CA ILE A 25 14.68 -5.96 -9.67
C ILE A 25 15.00 -5.87 -8.18
N HIS A 26 15.78 -4.86 -7.81
CA HIS A 26 16.01 -4.43 -6.44
C HIS A 26 15.30 -3.10 -6.23
N ILE A 27 14.57 -3.00 -5.12
CA ILE A 27 13.90 -1.78 -4.70
C ILE A 27 14.59 -1.19 -3.47
N TYR A 28 14.61 0.13 -3.40
CA TYR A 28 15.16 0.89 -2.29
C TYR A 28 14.15 1.95 -1.86
N LEU A 29 13.97 2.09 -0.55
CA LEU A 29 13.33 3.25 0.08
C LEU A 29 12.00 3.67 -0.58
N LEU A 30 11.01 2.77 -0.57
CA LEU A 30 9.63 3.15 -0.88
C LEU A 30 9.18 4.25 0.09
N GLU A 31 8.72 5.39 -0.43
CA GLU A 31 8.16 6.47 0.37
C GLU A 31 6.80 6.06 0.95
N LYS A 32 6.83 5.41 2.11
CA LYS A 32 5.62 4.91 2.78
C LYS A 32 4.74 6.05 3.30
N SER A 33 5.31 7.19 3.69
CA SER A 33 4.55 8.35 4.19
C SER A 33 3.51 8.85 3.19
N ARG A 34 3.81 8.79 1.88
CA ARG A 34 2.87 9.18 0.82
C ARG A 34 1.53 8.46 0.88
N VAL A 35 1.51 7.23 1.40
CA VAL A 35 0.28 6.45 1.53
C VAL A 35 -0.73 7.17 2.42
N VAL A 36 -0.29 7.80 3.52
CA VAL A 36 -1.16 8.42 4.52
C VAL A 36 -1.19 9.94 4.47
N GLN A 37 -0.22 10.57 3.80
CA GLN A 37 -0.10 12.02 3.74
C GLN A 37 0.26 12.49 2.33
N GLN A 38 -0.45 13.50 1.82
CA GLN A 38 -0.15 14.14 0.54
C GLN A 38 0.00 15.65 0.70
N SER A 39 0.95 16.24 -0.02
CA SER A 39 1.06 17.70 -0.12
C SER A 39 -0.02 18.26 -1.05
N GLU A 40 -0.31 19.55 -0.92
CA GLU A 40 -1.24 20.26 -1.81
C GLU A 40 -0.90 20.01 -3.29
N SER A 41 -1.93 19.73 -4.10
CA SER A 41 -1.79 19.38 -5.53
C SER A 41 -1.03 18.07 -5.85
N GLU A 42 -0.60 17.29 -4.85
CA GLU A 42 -0.01 15.97 -5.08
C GLU A 42 -1.01 14.83 -4.95
N ARG A 43 -0.84 13.79 -5.77
CA ARG A 43 -1.61 12.55 -5.61
C ARG A 43 -0.91 11.57 -4.67
N ASN A 44 -1.70 10.64 -4.15
CA ASN A 44 -1.19 9.36 -3.63
C ASN A 44 -0.67 8.48 -4.79
N TYR A 45 -0.28 7.24 -4.52
CA TYR A 45 0.12 6.29 -5.57
C TYR A 45 -1.02 6.07 -6.58
N HIS A 46 -0.67 6.03 -7.87
CA HIS A 46 -1.63 5.92 -8.97
C HIS A 46 -2.59 4.74 -8.83
N VAL A 47 -2.13 3.63 -8.26
CA VAL A 47 -2.91 2.40 -8.13
C VAL A 47 -4.23 2.61 -7.37
N PHE A 48 -4.31 3.55 -6.43
CA PHE A 48 -5.57 3.82 -5.72
C PHE A 48 -6.62 4.52 -6.60
N TYR A 49 -6.18 5.46 -7.44
CA TYR A 49 -7.03 6.15 -8.42
C TYR A 49 -7.48 5.19 -9.52
N GLN A 50 -6.53 4.37 -10.01
CA GLN A 50 -6.77 3.31 -10.99
C GLN A 50 -7.75 2.27 -10.46
N LEU A 51 -7.60 1.84 -9.21
CA LEU A 51 -8.50 0.89 -8.57
C LEU A 51 -9.93 1.41 -8.56
N LEU A 52 -10.15 2.61 -8.04
CA LEU A 52 -11.48 3.20 -8.02
C LEU A 52 -12.01 3.36 -9.45
N ALA A 53 -11.27 4.00 -10.36
CA ALA A 53 -11.74 4.24 -11.72
C ALA A 53 -12.00 2.97 -12.55
N GLY A 54 -11.23 1.90 -12.31
CA GLY A 54 -11.19 0.72 -13.16
C GLY A 54 -12.00 -0.49 -12.68
N LEU A 55 -12.41 -0.55 -11.42
CA LEU A 55 -13.35 -1.57 -10.94
C LEU A 55 -14.77 -1.29 -11.45
N SER A 56 -15.46 -2.35 -11.85
CA SER A 56 -16.90 -2.32 -12.12
C SER A 56 -17.71 -2.05 -10.86
N SER A 57 -18.99 -1.69 -11.01
CA SER A 57 -19.87 -1.45 -9.85
C SER A 57 -19.94 -2.68 -8.94
N ASP A 58 -20.09 -3.88 -9.50
CA ASP A 58 -20.20 -5.12 -8.73
C ASP A 58 -18.89 -5.42 -7.98
N GLU A 59 -17.73 -5.23 -8.64
CA GLU A 59 -16.43 -5.41 -8.00
C GLU A 59 -16.23 -4.39 -6.86
N ARG A 60 -16.63 -3.13 -7.04
CA ARG A 60 -16.54 -2.11 -5.98
C ARG A 60 -17.38 -2.50 -4.77
N THR A 61 -18.60 -2.97 -4.97
CA THR A 61 -19.47 -3.42 -3.88
C THR A 61 -18.87 -4.61 -3.14
N GLN A 62 -18.21 -5.54 -3.85
CA GLN A 62 -17.55 -6.69 -3.21
C GLN A 62 -16.36 -6.33 -2.32
N VAL A 63 -15.74 -5.17 -2.53
CA VAL A 63 -14.63 -4.68 -1.72
C VAL A 63 -14.95 -3.40 -0.96
N SER A 64 -16.25 -3.06 -0.84
CA SER A 64 -16.76 -1.92 -0.07
C SER A 64 -16.16 -0.57 -0.49
N LEU A 65 -15.96 -0.38 -1.80
CA LEU A 65 -15.44 0.84 -2.42
C LEU A 65 -16.50 1.61 -3.24
N ASP A 66 -17.77 1.56 -2.84
CA ASP A 66 -18.87 2.23 -3.54
C ASP A 66 -18.87 3.76 -3.37
N ALA A 67 -18.17 4.26 -2.36
CA ALA A 67 -18.10 5.69 -2.08
C ALA A 67 -17.41 6.48 -3.22
N PRO A 68 -17.78 7.76 -3.43
CA PRO A 68 -17.03 8.66 -4.29
C PRO A 68 -15.59 8.85 -3.83
N ILE A 69 -14.68 9.16 -4.76
CA ILE A 69 -13.24 9.29 -4.47
C ILE A 69 -12.95 10.36 -3.40
N GLU A 70 -13.76 11.40 -3.34
CA GLU A 70 -13.66 12.52 -2.41
C GLU A 70 -13.91 12.11 -0.95
N GLN A 71 -14.53 10.95 -0.71
CA GLN A 71 -14.80 10.44 0.64
C GLN A 71 -13.64 9.61 1.20
N PHE A 72 -12.67 9.21 0.38
CA PHE A 72 -11.52 8.45 0.85
C PHE A 72 -10.45 9.38 1.40
N THR A 73 -10.18 9.28 2.71
CA THR A 73 -9.17 10.06 3.44
C THR A 73 -7.79 10.02 2.78
N LEU A 74 -7.41 8.92 2.12
CA LEU A 74 -6.10 8.80 1.47
C LEU A 74 -6.01 9.51 0.10
N LEU A 75 -7.12 10.00 -0.43
CA LEU A 75 -7.23 10.52 -1.80
C LEU A 75 -7.78 11.95 -1.86
N ASN A 76 -8.30 12.48 -0.76
CA ASN A 76 -8.96 13.80 -0.71
C ASN A 76 -8.14 14.91 -0.05
N GLN A 77 -6.92 14.63 0.43
CA GLN A 77 -6.14 15.59 1.24
C GLN A 77 -5.54 16.76 0.44
N SER A 78 -5.26 16.54 -0.85
CA SER A 78 -4.47 17.48 -1.67
C SER A 78 -5.28 18.34 -2.62
N GLY A 79 -6.58 18.04 -2.77
CA GLY A 79 -7.44 18.63 -3.81
C GLY A 79 -7.15 18.13 -5.23
N CYS A 80 -6.25 17.16 -5.42
CA CYS A 80 -5.85 16.63 -6.71
C CYS A 80 -6.21 15.15 -6.84
N VAL A 81 -7.30 14.86 -7.56
CA VAL A 81 -7.79 13.49 -7.80
C VAL A 81 -7.58 13.00 -9.24
N ALA A 82 -7.40 13.92 -10.18
CA ALA A 82 -7.22 13.61 -11.60
C ALA A 82 -5.97 14.30 -12.16
N ILE A 83 -5.37 13.70 -13.18
CA ILE A 83 -4.28 14.29 -13.97
C ILE A 83 -4.78 14.47 -15.39
N ASP A 84 -4.59 15.66 -15.95
CA ASP A 84 -5.00 15.94 -17.33
C ASP A 84 -4.33 14.99 -18.32
N GLY A 85 -5.12 14.43 -19.23
CA GLY A 85 -4.68 13.44 -20.22
C GLY A 85 -4.42 12.02 -19.70
N LEU A 86 -4.68 11.73 -18.41
CA LEU A 86 -4.54 10.39 -17.84
C LEU A 86 -5.92 9.72 -17.63
N ASP A 87 -6.11 8.54 -18.21
CA ASP A 87 -7.29 7.70 -17.98
C ASP A 87 -6.94 6.59 -16.96
N ASP A 88 -7.24 6.84 -15.68
CA ASP A 88 -6.94 5.90 -14.60
C ASP A 88 -7.66 4.54 -14.78
N ALA A 89 -8.82 4.49 -15.44
CA ALA A 89 -9.52 3.22 -15.72
C ALA A 89 -8.80 2.41 -16.82
N ALA A 90 -8.29 3.08 -17.86
CA ALA A 90 -7.46 2.45 -18.88
C ALA A 90 -6.13 1.96 -18.31
N GLU A 91 -5.49 2.75 -17.43
CA GLU A 91 -4.25 2.33 -16.77
C GLU A 91 -4.49 1.14 -15.82
N PHE A 92 -5.64 1.07 -15.13
CA PHE A 92 -5.97 -0.11 -14.32
C PHE A 92 -6.07 -1.39 -15.15
N ARG A 93 -6.68 -1.32 -16.34
CA ARG A 93 -6.73 -2.46 -17.27
C ARG A 93 -5.33 -2.92 -17.68
N ARG A 94 -4.43 -1.98 -18.00
CA ARG A 94 -3.02 -2.29 -18.30
C ARG A 94 -2.30 -2.91 -17.11
N THR A 95 -2.57 -2.42 -15.89
CA THR A 95 -2.03 -2.99 -14.65
C THR A 95 -2.48 -4.45 -14.47
N LYS A 96 -3.77 -4.77 -14.69
CA LYS A 96 -4.28 -6.16 -14.65
C LYS A 96 -3.63 -7.04 -15.73
N GLU A 97 -3.50 -6.53 -16.96
CA GLU A 97 -2.81 -7.24 -18.04
C GLU A 97 -1.34 -7.52 -17.71
N ALA A 98 -0.64 -6.57 -17.08
CA ALA A 98 0.73 -6.73 -16.63
C ALA A 98 0.85 -7.78 -15.52
N MET A 99 -0.10 -7.83 -14.57
CA MET A 99 -0.16 -8.88 -13.54
C MET A 99 -0.29 -10.28 -14.17
N VAL A 100 -1.14 -10.44 -15.19
CA VAL A 100 -1.24 -11.70 -15.94
C VAL A 100 0.08 -12.04 -16.63
N ALA A 101 0.75 -11.06 -17.25
CA ALA A 101 2.01 -11.28 -17.96
C ALA A 101 3.14 -11.76 -17.02
N ILE A 102 3.17 -11.30 -15.77
CA ILE A 102 4.12 -11.78 -14.75
C ILE A 102 3.70 -13.11 -14.11
N GLY A 103 2.57 -13.68 -14.53
CA GLY A 103 2.11 -15.00 -14.12
C GLY A 103 1.22 -15.01 -12.88
N MET A 104 0.59 -13.89 -12.54
CA MET A 104 -0.43 -13.87 -11.48
C MET A 104 -1.75 -14.44 -11.97
N ASP A 105 -2.32 -15.37 -11.21
CA ASP A 105 -3.65 -15.88 -11.47
C ASP A 105 -4.75 -14.90 -10.98
N SER A 106 -6.01 -15.26 -11.19
CA SER A 106 -7.14 -14.42 -10.77
C SER A 106 -7.20 -14.26 -9.26
N GLN A 107 -6.89 -15.30 -8.49
CA GLN A 107 -6.93 -15.27 -7.02
C GLN A 107 -5.88 -14.32 -6.46
N GLU A 108 -4.67 -14.32 -7.03
CA GLU A 108 -3.61 -13.38 -6.67
C GLU A 108 -3.97 -11.95 -7.04
N GLN A 109 -4.58 -11.71 -8.21
CA GLN A 109 -5.05 -10.38 -8.61
C GLN A 109 -6.15 -9.87 -7.67
N ASP A 110 -7.12 -10.72 -7.33
CA ASP A 110 -8.18 -10.41 -6.38
C ASP A 110 -7.60 -10.10 -4.99
N ALA A 111 -6.58 -10.84 -4.54
CA ALA A 111 -5.89 -10.57 -3.28
C ALA A 111 -5.21 -9.20 -3.28
N VAL A 112 -4.58 -8.79 -4.39
CA VAL A 112 -4.01 -7.44 -4.53
C VAL A 112 -5.10 -6.37 -4.44
N VAL A 113 -6.20 -6.55 -5.17
CA VAL A 113 -7.36 -5.64 -5.16
C VAL A 113 -7.93 -5.51 -3.74
N ARG A 114 -8.18 -6.63 -3.05
CA ARG A 114 -8.66 -6.65 -1.66
C ARG A 114 -7.70 -5.96 -0.70
N THR A 115 -6.40 -6.18 -0.86
CA THR A 115 -5.38 -5.54 0.00
C THR A 115 -5.36 -4.03 -0.21
N LEU A 116 -5.46 -3.55 -1.45
CA LEU A 116 -5.53 -2.11 -1.75
C LEU A 116 -6.82 -1.48 -1.22
N ALA A 117 -7.96 -2.16 -1.35
CA ALA A 117 -9.23 -1.73 -0.78
C ALA A 117 -9.15 -1.64 0.75
N ALA A 118 -8.57 -2.64 1.40
CA ALA A 118 -8.34 -2.62 2.85
C ALA A 118 -7.47 -1.44 3.28
N VAL A 119 -6.43 -1.08 2.52
CA VAL A 119 -5.60 0.10 2.81
C VAL A 119 -6.42 1.40 2.75
N LEU A 120 -7.31 1.56 1.78
CA LEU A 120 -8.20 2.73 1.66
C LEU A 120 -9.21 2.79 2.81
N LEU A 121 -9.80 1.66 3.18
CA LEU A 121 -10.84 1.56 4.22
C LEU A 121 -10.26 1.66 5.63
N LEU A 122 -9.09 1.07 5.88
CA LEU A 122 -8.40 1.14 7.18
C LEU A 122 -8.11 2.60 7.58
N ALA A 123 -7.74 3.44 6.61
CA ALA A 123 -7.47 4.85 6.85
C ALA A 123 -8.72 5.70 7.17
N GLN A 124 -9.92 5.17 6.95
CA GLN A 124 -11.20 5.80 7.30
C GLN A 124 -11.69 5.44 8.71
N LEU A 125 -11.04 4.49 9.40
CA LEU A 125 -11.42 4.17 10.77
C LEU A 125 -11.21 5.37 11.69
N GLU A 126 -12.27 5.69 12.44
CA GLU A 126 -12.27 6.72 13.48
C GLU A 126 -12.19 6.06 14.87
N PHE A 127 -11.63 6.80 15.82
CA PHE A 127 -11.46 6.39 17.20
C PHE A 127 -12.14 7.39 18.14
N GLU A 128 -12.65 6.89 19.26
CA GLU A 128 -13.22 7.66 20.37
C GLU A 128 -12.47 7.32 21.66
N ALA A 129 -12.39 8.28 22.59
CA ALA A 129 -11.83 8.07 23.92
C ALA A 129 -12.94 7.80 24.93
N ASP A 130 -12.69 6.88 25.86
CA ASP A 130 -13.54 6.72 27.04
C ASP A 130 -13.23 7.75 28.14
N GLY A 131 -13.85 7.60 29.31
CA GLY A 131 -13.65 8.50 30.45
C GLY A 131 -12.24 8.48 31.06
N ASP A 132 -11.44 7.47 30.73
CA ASP A 132 -10.07 7.26 31.22
C ASP A 132 -9.01 7.57 30.13
N ASP A 133 -9.40 8.23 29.03
CA ASP A 133 -8.57 8.54 27.85
C ASP A 133 -8.07 7.29 27.09
N HIS A 134 -8.78 6.17 27.21
CA HIS A 134 -8.49 4.97 26.42
C HIS A 134 -9.23 5.02 25.09
N ALA A 135 -8.47 4.91 24.01
CA ALA A 135 -9.00 4.85 22.66
C ALA A 135 -9.70 3.52 22.39
N HIS A 136 -10.79 3.59 21.66
CA HIS A 136 -11.49 2.47 21.08
C HIS A 136 -12.01 2.86 19.69
N VAL A 137 -12.27 1.89 18.82
CA VAL A 137 -12.87 2.16 17.51
C VAL A 137 -14.25 2.78 17.72
N ALA A 138 -14.49 3.92 17.08
CA ALA A 138 -15.73 4.68 17.19
C ALA A 138 -16.93 3.82 16.78
N ALA A 139 -18.09 4.05 17.41
CA ALA A 139 -19.30 3.28 17.09
C ALA A 139 -19.68 3.41 15.60
N SER A 140 -19.45 4.59 15.00
CA SER A 140 -19.64 4.87 13.56
C SER A 140 -18.78 3.98 12.65
N SER A 141 -17.59 3.58 13.13
CA SER A 141 -16.59 2.84 12.36
C SER A 141 -16.67 1.32 12.56
N ARG A 142 -17.61 0.81 13.35
CA ARG A 142 -17.73 -0.64 13.62
C ARG A 142 -18.04 -1.47 12.38
N ALA A 143 -18.92 -0.99 11.48
CA ALA A 143 -19.18 -1.68 10.22
C ALA A 143 -17.95 -1.67 9.31
N LEU A 144 -17.30 -0.51 9.18
CA LEU A 144 -16.07 -0.36 8.40
C LEU A 144 -14.93 -1.27 8.91
N LEU A 145 -14.80 -1.42 10.23
CA LEU A 145 -13.84 -2.33 10.85
C LEU A 145 -14.09 -3.80 10.43
N GLN A 146 -15.35 -4.22 10.35
CA GLN A 146 -15.72 -5.57 9.89
C GLN A 146 -15.33 -5.77 8.42
N GLU A 147 -15.60 -4.78 7.57
CA GLU A 147 -15.20 -4.79 6.15
C GLU A 147 -13.68 -4.90 5.99
N VAL A 148 -12.92 -4.05 6.70
CA VAL A 148 -11.45 -4.08 6.67
C VAL A 148 -10.90 -5.42 7.13
N SER A 149 -11.44 -5.97 8.23
CA SER A 149 -11.04 -7.28 8.74
C SER A 149 -11.26 -8.36 7.69
N GLY A 150 -12.47 -8.42 7.10
CA GLY A 150 -12.82 -9.40 6.07
C GLY A 150 -11.98 -9.31 4.80
N LEU A 151 -11.54 -8.11 4.41
CA LEU A 151 -10.63 -7.93 3.28
C LEU A 151 -9.21 -8.43 3.55
N LEU A 152 -8.68 -8.19 4.76
CA LEU A 152 -7.33 -8.61 5.17
C LEU A 152 -7.24 -10.10 5.49
N GLY A 153 -8.33 -10.74 5.90
CA GLY A 153 -8.35 -12.17 6.17
C GLY A 153 -9.51 -12.62 7.07
N PRO A 154 -9.48 -13.86 7.57
CA PRO A 154 -10.52 -14.40 8.45
C PRO A 154 -10.40 -13.92 9.91
N GLU A 155 -9.56 -12.92 10.21
CA GLU A 155 -9.37 -12.41 11.57
C GLU A 155 -10.63 -11.70 12.08
N GLN A 156 -10.86 -11.78 13.39
CA GLN A 156 -12.02 -11.16 14.01
C GLN A 156 -11.81 -9.65 14.08
N ALA A 157 -12.84 -8.88 13.73
CA ALA A 157 -12.80 -7.42 13.78
C ALA A 157 -12.34 -6.88 15.15
N ASP A 158 -12.70 -7.57 16.23
CA ASP A 158 -12.27 -7.20 17.59
C ASP A 158 -10.76 -7.40 17.82
N ASP A 159 -10.12 -8.39 17.19
CA ASP A 159 -8.66 -8.56 17.26
C ASP A 159 -7.94 -7.39 16.58
N LEU A 160 -8.44 -6.97 15.40
CA LEU A 160 -7.94 -5.78 14.71
C LEU A 160 -8.16 -4.51 15.55
N SER A 161 -9.34 -4.35 16.16
CA SER A 161 -9.62 -3.23 17.07
C SER A 161 -8.64 -3.23 18.25
N ASN A 162 -8.41 -4.38 18.88
CA ASN A 162 -7.50 -4.51 20.01
C ASN A 162 -6.06 -4.18 19.59
N ALA A 163 -5.61 -4.67 18.43
CA ALA A 163 -4.29 -4.38 17.89
C ALA A 163 -4.09 -2.89 17.56
N LEU A 164 -5.15 -2.19 17.15
CA LEU A 164 -5.11 -0.76 16.86
C LEU A 164 -5.14 0.11 18.12
N CYS A 165 -5.83 -0.33 19.18
CA CYS A 165 -6.12 0.48 20.37
C CYS A 165 -5.29 0.08 21.61
N THR A 166 -4.46 -0.95 21.53
CA THR A 166 -3.62 -1.40 22.64
C THR A 166 -2.19 -1.66 22.20
N ARG A 167 -1.25 -1.66 23.17
CA ARG A 167 0.11 -2.16 22.98
C ARG A 167 0.43 -3.23 23.99
N GLN A 168 1.10 -4.28 23.55
CA GLN A 168 1.65 -5.31 24.43
C GLN A 168 3.05 -4.92 24.91
N LEU A 169 3.26 -5.01 26.22
CA LEU A 169 4.55 -4.85 26.87
C LEU A 169 4.97 -6.20 27.44
N VAL A 170 5.94 -6.83 26.80
CA VAL A 170 6.53 -8.10 27.26
C VAL A 170 7.69 -7.79 28.19
N THR A 171 7.57 -8.18 29.45
CA THR A 171 8.66 -8.16 30.43
C THR A 171 9.22 -9.57 30.62
N ARG A 172 10.22 -9.76 31.50
CA ARG A 172 10.79 -11.10 31.73
C ARG A 172 9.81 -12.08 32.34
N ASP A 173 8.86 -11.59 33.13
CA ASP A 173 7.95 -12.42 33.94
C ASP A 173 6.47 -12.25 33.55
N ASP A 174 6.09 -11.15 32.89
CA ASP A 174 4.69 -10.83 32.56
C ASP A 174 4.51 -10.18 31.17
N GLU A 175 3.34 -10.40 30.58
CA GLU A 175 2.84 -9.71 29.38
C GLU A 175 1.68 -8.78 29.79
N ILE A 176 1.88 -7.47 29.64
CA ILE A 176 0.91 -6.45 30.04
C ILE A 176 0.35 -5.78 28.79
N THR A 177 -0.99 -5.77 28.66
CA THR A 177 -1.67 -5.02 27.61
C THR A 177 -2.02 -3.63 28.13
N VAL A 178 -1.55 -2.60 27.45
CA VAL A 178 -1.77 -1.19 27.82
C VAL A 178 -2.64 -0.53 26.75
N PRO A 179 -3.78 0.09 27.13
CA PRO A 179 -4.59 0.86 26.19
C PRO A 179 -3.82 2.09 25.67
N LEU A 180 -4.10 2.46 24.42
CA LEU A 180 -3.56 3.64 23.77
C LEU A 180 -4.52 4.81 23.93
N ASN A 181 -4.02 6.04 23.85
CA ASN A 181 -4.88 7.21 23.69
C ASN A 181 -5.23 7.45 22.20
N LEU A 182 -6.06 8.45 21.91
CA LEU A 182 -6.55 8.73 20.54
C LEU A 182 -5.42 9.00 19.53
N GLU A 183 -4.42 9.78 19.93
CA GLU A 183 -3.27 10.10 19.08
C GLU A 183 -2.48 8.82 18.75
N GLN A 184 -2.20 8.01 19.76
CA GLN A 184 -1.47 6.75 19.60
C GLN A 184 -2.24 5.71 18.76
N ALA A 185 -3.56 5.61 18.91
CA ALA A 185 -4.39 4.73 18.09
C ALA A 185 -4.43 5.19 16.63
N THR A 186 -4.48 6.52 16.40
CA THR A 186 -4.40 7.11 15.05
C THR A 186 -3.04 6.82 14.40
N ASP A 187 -1.95 7.01 15.14
CA ASP A 187 -0.60 6.66 14.71
C ASP A 187 -0.46 5.17 14.41
N SER A 188 -1.07 4.31 15.23
CA SER A 188 -1.11 2.85 15.05
C SER A 188 -1.82 2.47 13.75
N ARG A 189 -3.00 3.04 13.50
CA ARG A 189 -3.75 2.89 12.24
C ARG A 189 -2.90 3.29 11.05
N GLU A 190 -2.28 4.47 11.08
CA GLU A 190 -1.43 4.93 9.99
C GLU A 190 -0.21 4.02 9.77
N ALA A 191 0.44 3.60 10.85
CA ALA A 191 1.58 2.70 10.79
C ALA A 191 1.20 1.36 10.15
N LEU A 192 0.03 0.81 10.49
CA LEU A 192 -0.51 -0.39 9.89
C LEU A 192 -0.83 -0.19 8.40
N THR A 193 -1.51 0.90 8.04
CA THR A 193 -1.81 1.28 6.64
C THR A 193 -0.53 1.35 5.79
N LYS A 194 0.51 2.04 6.29
CA LYS A 194 1.84 2.14 5.66
C LYS A 194 2.52 0.77 5.55
N SER A 195 2.38 -0.07 6.57
CA SER A 195 2.98 -1.41 6.63
C SER A 195 2.36 -2.35 5.61
N ILE A 196 1.02 -2.42 5.53
CA ILE A 196 0.28 -3.27 4.58
C ILE A 196 0.67 -2.91 3.15
N TYR A 197 0.61 -1.62 2.78
CA TYR A 197 1.00 -1.18 1.44
C TYR A 197 2.47 -1.49 1.13
N GLY A 198 3.38 -1.24 2.09
CA GLY A 198 4.80 -1.55 1.92
C GLY A 198 5.09 -3.04 1.74
N LYS A 199 4.35 -3.91 2.45
CA LYS A 199 4.44 -5.37 2.30
C LYS A 199 3.88 -5.83 0.97
N LEU A 200 2.73 -5.30 0.55
CA LEU A 200 2.15 -5.56 -0.77
C LEU A 200 3.14 -5.19 -1.88
N PHE A 201 3.75 -4.00 -1.82
CA PHE A 201 4.75 -3.57 -2.79
C PHE A 201 5.96 -4.50 -2.84
N SER A 202 6.50 -4.87 -1.67
CA SER A 202 7.63 -5.81 -1.58
C SER A 202 7.27 -7.17 -2.16
N TRP A 203 6.06 -7.67 -1.89
CA TRP A 203 5.56 -8.92 -2.42
C TRP A 203 5.43 -8.89 -3.95
N LEU A 204 4.89 -7.79 -4.52
CA LEU A 204 4.81 -7.61 -5.98
C LEU A 204 6.20 -7.68 -6.63
N VAL A 205 7.23 -7.08 -6.02
CA VAL A 205 8.61 -7.17 -6.52
C VAL A 205 9.13 -8.61 -6.47
N VAL A 206 8.84 -9.35 -5.41
CA VAL A 206 9.18 -10.78 -5.31
C VAL A 206 8.49 -11.57 -6.43
N ARG A 207 7.20 -11.31 -6.72
CA ARG A 207 6.47 -11.95 -7.82
C ARG A 207 7.08 -11.64 -9.19
N CYS A 208 7.43 -10.37 -9.45
CA CYS A 208 8.13 -9.99 -10.67
C CYS A 208 9.47 -10.74 -10.81
N ASN A 209 10.26 -10.78 -9.74
CA ASN A 209 11.55 -11.49 -9.76
C ASN A 209 11.38 -12.99 -9.95
N ALA A 210 10.35 -13.61 -9.37
CA ALA A 210 10.08 -15.03 -9.57
C ALA A 210 9.81 -15.39 -11.05
N LYS A 211 9.33 -14.43 -11.84
CA LYS A 211 9.12 -14.61 -13.29
C LYS A 211 10.35 -14.28 -14.13
N LEU A 212 11.13 -13.28 -13.71
CA LEU A 212 12.20 -12.69 -14.52
C LEU A 212 13.58 -13.32 -14.27
N VAL A 213 13.82 -13.85 -13.07
CA VAL A 213 15.15 -14.33 -12.65
C VAL A 213 15.41 -15.74 -13.18
N ASP A 214 16.57 -15.91 -13.81
CA ASP A 214 17.16 -17.23 -14.07
C ASP A 214 18.67 -17.19 -13.75
N ASP A 215 18.99 -17.36 -12.46
CA ASP A 215 20.37 -17.32 -11.98
C ASP A 215 21.20 -18.52 -12.43
N SER A 216 20.56 -19.60 -12.91
CA SER A 216 21.25 -20.85 -13.24
C SER A 216 22.17 -20.72 -14.47
N VAL A 217 21.91 -19.73 -15.30
CA VAL A 217 22.61 -19.48 -16.57
C VAL A 217 23.30 -18.11 -16.63
N ALA A 218 23.18 -17.29 -15.57
CA ALA A 218 23.72 -15.94 -15.53
C ALA A 218 25.26 -15.97 -15.38
N ALA A 219 25.97 -15.31 -16.30
CA ALA A 219 27.43 -15.18 -16.29
C ALA A 219 27.91 -13.73 -16.14
N ALA A 220 27.10 -12.77 -16.60
CA ALA A 220 27.34 -11.33 -16.48
C ALA A 220 26.00 -10.59 -16.36
N PHE A 221 26.03 -9.32 -15.94
CA PHE A 221 24.84 -8.48 -15.92
C PHE A 221 25.18 -7.02 -16.28
N ILE A 222 24.16 -6.29 -16.75
CA ILE A 222 24.17 -4.84 -16.88
C ILE A 222 23.20 -4.27 -15.84
N GLY A 223 23.71 -3.47 -14.92
CA GLY A 223 22.90 -2.81 -13.90
C GLY A 223 22.38 -1.46 -14.38
N ILE A 224 21.07 -1.24 -14.27
CA ILE A 224 20.42 0.04 -14.53
C ILE A 224 19.93 0.59 -13.19
N LEU A 225 20.54 1.68 -12.73
CA LEU A 225 20.15 2.38 -11.51
C LEU A 225 19.25 3.57 -11.84
N ASP A 226 18.05 3.58 -11.27
CA ASP A 226 17.04 4.61 -11.38
C ASP A 226 16.59 4.97 -9.97
N ILE A 227 17.19 6.00 -9.41
CA ILE A 227 16.87 6.51 -8.06
C ILE A 227 16.15 7.84 -8.18
N PHE A 228 15.34 8.15 -7.17
CA PHE A 228 14.70 9.45 -7.08
C PHE A 228 15.75 10.58 -7.18
N GLY A 229 15.45 11.57 -8.01
CA GLY A 229 16.27 12.77 -8.13
C GLY A 229 16.22 13.60 -6.85
N PHE A 230 17.16 14.54 -6.70
CA PHE A 230 17.10 15.50 -5.61
C PHE A 230 15.79 16.30 -5.69
N GLU A 231 14.95 16.21 -4.66
CA GLU A 231 13.72 16.99 -4.56
C GLU A 231 13.78 17.91 -3.32
N GLN A 232 13.46 19.19 -3.51
CA GLN A 232 13.40 20.18 -2.44
C GLN A 232 11.97 20.68 -2.30
N PHE A 233 11.35 20.44 -1.15
CA PHE A 233 10.00 20.90 -0.84
C PHE A 233 10.04 22.07 0.17
N LYS A 234 8.89 22.75 0.33
CA LYS A 234 8.74 23.82 1.32
C LYS A 234 8.89 23.32 2.77
N VAL A 235 8.50 22.08 3.03
CA VAL A 235 8.71 21.37 4.31
C VAL A 235 9.43 20.08 4.01
N ASN A 236 10.66 19.95 4.51
CA ASN A 236 11.46 18.74 4.33
C ASN A 236 11.36 17.86 5.58
N SER A 237 10.83 16.64 5.44
CA SER A 237 10.78 15.63 6.52
C SER A 237 11.91 14.59 6.36
N ARG A 238 12.08 13.71 7.35
CA ARG A 238 13.14 12.67 7.38
C ARG A 238 13.16 11.73 6.16
N HIS A 239 12.14 11.73 5.31
CA HIS A 239 12.06 10.90 4.11
C HIS A 239 12.81 11.47 2.89
N ILE A 240 13.42 12.65 3.01
CA ILE A 240 14.16 13.33 1.92
C ILE A 240 15.67 13.01 1.96
N TRP A 241 16.15 12.26 2.97
CA TRP A 241 17.55 11.86 3.11
C TRP A 241 17.70 10.34 3.31
#